data_AF-A0A2G5ISH3-F1
#
_entry.id   AF-A0A2G5ISH3-F1
#
_cell.length_a   1.000
_cell.length_b   1.000
_cell.length_c   1.000
_cell.angle_alpha   90.00
_cell.angle_beta   90.00
_cell.angle_gamma   90.00
#
_symmetry.space_group_name_H-M   'P 1'
#
loop_
_entity.id
_entity.type
_entity.pdbx_description
1 polymer ?
#
loop_
_entity_poly.entity_id
_entity_poly.type
_entity_poly.pdbx_seq_one_letter_code
_entity_poly.pdbx_strand_id
1 'polypeptide(L)'
;MLYRSGTQVRPRAGAPEIPEEDISALSWLVADARTGDVLAAHNAHLKLPPASTLKTLFALTVLPSLPGGIRHTVREEELEGIGDGSSLVGVAQGRTYRVADLWRGVFLSSGNDAVHVLAAMNGGWKTTAARMQAKARSLGALDTHVLSPDGYDTPGQVSSAYDLAVFGRAGLRNPEFARYCSTAQAKFPAGGWSYEIANTNRLLTGADGVEPYPGLIGVKNGYTSEAGNTLVAAARRGGRTLVVTVMNPQEGGGYAVYEEARSLLDWGFRAAGRVDPVGTLVDTRGVPAAGPGATTGAPAHPAGDGPGWPEVAGIAGAAGLGAGGVFLALRLRNGRLTRG
;
A
#
# COMPACT_ATOMS: atom_id res chain seq x y z
N MET A 1 -9.45 -21.73 -7.90
CA MET A 1 -9.24 -22.51 -6.67
C MET A 1 -9.11 -21.61 -5.45
N LEU A 2 -8.42 -20.46 -5.55
CA LEU A 2 -8.13 -19.56 -4.43
C LEU A 2 -9.33 -19.03 -3.61
N TYR A 3 -10.57 -19.10 -4.12
CA TYR A 3 -11.79 -18.68 -3.41
C TYR A 3 -12.19 -19.57 -2.22
N ARG A 4 -11.53 -20.71 -2.00
CA ARG A 4 -11.81 -21.57 -0.84
C ARG A 4 -11.25 -20.95 0.44
N SER A 5 -11.98 -21.08 1.54
CA SER A 5 -11.46 -20.75 2.86
C SER A 5 -10.39 -21.75 3.31
N GLY A 6 -9.55 -21.33 4.25
CA GLY A 6 -8.46 -22.12 4.82
C GLY A 6 -7.20 -22.15 3.95
N THR A 7 -6.23 -22.95 4.41
CA THR A 7 -4.93 -23.13 3.75
C THR A 7 -5.09 -23.97 2.48
N GLN A 8 -4.52 -23.48 1.38
CA GLN A 8 -4.48 -24.13 0.08
C GLN A 8 -3.03 -24.32 -0.35
N VAL A 9 -2.62 -25.58 -0.52
CA VAL A 9 -1.31 -25.98 -1.05
C VAL A 9 -1.47 -27.31 -1.79
N ARG A 10 -0.66 -27.52 -2.84
CA ARG A 10 -0.59 -28.82 -3.56
C ARG A 10 0.83 -29.37 -3.47
N PRO A 11 1.20 -30.02 -2.35
CA PRO A 11 2.55 -30.53 -2.15
C PRO A 11 2.82 -31.76 -3.03
N ARG A 12 4.03 -31.84 -3.57
CA ARG A 12 4.60 -33.08 -4.14
C ARG A 12 5.44 -33.78 -3.06
N ALA A 13 5.86 -35.01 -3.34
CA ALA A 13 6.75 -35.75 -2.45
C ALA A 13 8.01 -34.93 -2.10
N GLY A 14 8.31 -34.80 -0.80
CA GLY A 14 9.46 -34.05 -0.29
C GLY A 14 9.29 -32.52 -0.25
N ALA A 15 8.07 -32.00 -0.46
CA ALA A 15 7.75 -30.61 -0.15
C ALA A 15 7.79 -30.38 1.37
N PRO A 16 8.29 -29.22 1.83
CA PRO A 16 8.19 -28.85 3.24
C PRO A 16 6.74 -28.55 3.62
N GLU A 17 6.38 -28.89 4.85
CA GLU A 17 5.09 -28.47 5.44
C GLU A 17 5.05 -26.96 5.62
N ILE A 18 3.85 -26.40 5.53
CA ILE A 18 3.61 -24.98 5.85
C ILE A 18 3.77 -24.83 7.37
N PRO A 19 4.44 -23.78 7.86
CA PRO A 19 4.61 -23.56 9.30
C PRO A 19 3.32 -23.00 9.91
N GLU A 20 2.25 -23.81 9.95
CA GLU A 20 0.92 -23.37 10.39
C GLU A 20 0.90 -22.88 11.84
N GLU A 21 1.72 -23.48 12.71
CA GLU A 21 1.85 -23.06 14.12
C GLU A 21 2.49 -21.67 14.29
N ASP A 22 3.25 -21.22 13.30
CA ASP A 22 3.92 -19.91 13.32
C ASP A 22 3.08 -18.81 12.66
N ILE A 23 1.91 -19.13 12.07
CA ILE A 23 1.14 -18.20 11.24
C ILE A 23 -0.27 -18.00 11.81
N SER A 24 -0.49 -16.81 12.36
CA SER A 24 -1.77 -16.37 12.92
C SER A 24 -2.55 -15.40 12.03
N ALA A 25 -1.99 -14.98 10.89
CA ALA A 25 -2.65 -14.05 9.97
C ALA A 25 -3.97 -14.57 9.41
N LEU A 26 -4.99 -13.71 9.43
CA LEU A 26 -6.32 -14.00 8.89
C LEU A 26 -6.31 -14.30 7.38
N SER A 27 -5.36 -13.71 6.66
CA SER A 27 -5.19 -13.92 5.21
C SER A 27 -3.73 -13.75 4.80
N TRP A 28 -3.23 -14.66 3.97
CA TRP A 28 -1.88 -14.59 3.42
C TRP A 28 -1.74 -15.32 2.08
N LEU A 29 -0.69 -14.99 1.33
CA LEU A 29 -0.41 -15.60 0.04
C LEU A 29 1.10 -15.59 -0.28
N VAL A 30 1.60 -16.68 -0.87
CA VAL A 30 2.97 -16.79 -1.41
C VAL A 30 2.90 -17.07 -2.91
N ALA A 31 3.55 -16.24 -3.71
CA ALA A 31 3.56 -16.38 -5.17
C ALA A 31 4.92 -16.11 -5.81
N ASP A 32 5.15 -16.73 -6.96
CA ASP A 32 6.27 -16.40 -7.84
C ASP A 32 6.00 -15.08 -8.57
N ALA A 33 6.87 -14.09 -8.40
CA ALA A 33 6.68 -12.78 -9.01
C ALA A 33 6.74 -12.81 -10.55
N ARG A 34 7.55 -13.73 -11.12
CA ARG A 34 7.77 -13.81 -12.55
C ARG A 34 6.60 -14.53 -13.22
N THR A 35 6.32 -15.77 -12.82
CA THR A 35 5.26 -16.58 -13.45
C THR A 35 3.87 -16.14 -13.00
N GLY A 36 3.76 -15.62 -11.78
CA GLY A 36 2.48 -15.34 -11.13
C GLY A 36 1.91 -16.56 -10.40
N ASP A 37 2.58 -17.72 -10.44
CA ASP A 37 2.07 -18.92 -9.79
C ASP A 37 1.94 -18.72 -8.28
N VAL A 38 0.75 -18.97 -7.76
CA VAL A 38 0.48 -18.96 -6.32
C VAL A 38 0.87 -20.32 -5.76
N LEU A 39 1.87 -20.36 -4.88
CA LEU A 39 2.45 -21.58 -4.33
C LEU A 39 1.61 -22.11 -3.15
N ALA A 40 1.19 -21.20 -2.28
CA ALA A 40 0.21 -21.46 -1.24
C ALA A 40 -0.52 -20.15 -0.88
N ALA A 41 -1.70 -20.30 -0.29
CA ALA A 41 -2.45 -19.19 0.25
C ALA A 41 -3.38 -19.65 1.38
N HIS A 42 -3.79 -18.71 2.22
CA HIS A 42 -4.84 -18.91 3.23
C HIS A 42 -5.84 -17.77 3.13
N ASN A 43 -7.12 -18.10 2.92
CA ASN A 43 -8.19 -17.12 2.76
C ASN A 43 -7.83 -15.99 1.77
N ALA A 44 -7.27 -16.34 0.60
CA ALA A 44 -6.59 -15.40 -0.30
C ALA A 44 -7.46 -14.19 -0.73
N HIS A 45 -8.78 -14.40 -0.81
CA HIS A 45 -9.78 -13.40 -1.22
C HIS A 45 -10.59 -12.83 -0.03
N LEU A 46 -10.17 -13.08 1.21
CA LEU A 46 -10.80 -12.46 2.38
C LEU A 46 -10.58 -10.95 2.34
N LYS A 47 -11.68 -10.21 2.40
CA LYS A 47 -11.70 -8.74 2.34
C LYS A 47 -11.36 -8.18 3.72
N LEU A 48 -10.21 -7.54 3.82
CA LEU A 48 -9.70 -6.91 5.03
C LEU A 48 -9.23 -5.48 4.71
N PRO A 49 -9.27 -4.56 5.70
CA PRO A 49 -8.68 -3.24 5.50
C PRO A 49 -7.18 -3.37 5.17
N PRO A 50 -6.67 -2.67 4.14
CA PRO A 50 -5.30 -2.87 3.67
C PRO A 50 -4.25 -2.12 4.49
N ALA A 51 -4.64 -1.11 5.28
CA ALA A 51 -3.74 -0.09 5.79
C ALA A 51 -2.86 0.50 4.66
N SER A 52 -1.66 0.97 5.02
CA SER A 52 -0.70 1.56 4.07
C SER A 52 -0.17 0.61 2.99
N THR A 53 -0.48 -0.69 2.99
CA THR A 53 -0.15 -1.55 1.85
C THR A 53 -0.91 -1.14 0.58
N LEU A 54 -2.05 -0.44 0.71
CA LEU A 54 -2.79 0.15 -0.41
C LEU A 54 -1.96 1.20 -1.18
N LYS A 55 -0.92 1.78 -0.55
CA LYS A 55 0.01 2.70 -1.23
C LYS A 55 0.77 2.03 -2.39
N THR A 56 0.81 0.69 -2.45
CA THR A 56 1.30 -0.02 -3.64
C THR A 56 0.43 0.23 -4.87
N LEU A 57 -0.91 0.21 -4.71
CA LEU A 57 -1.87 0.58 -5.75
C LEU A 57 -1.81 2.08 -6.07
N PHE A 58 -1.64 2.93 -5.06
CA PHE A 58 -1.40 4.36 -5.26
C PHE A 58 -0.19 4.61 -6.16
N ALA A 59 0.95 3.98 -5.87
CA ALA A 59 2.16 4.09 -6.68
C ALA A 59 1.93 3.58 -8.11
N LEU A 60 1.28 2.43 -8.30
CA LEU A 60 0.92 1.92 -9.63
C LEU A 60 0.02 2.86 -10.44
N THR A 61 -0.75 3.70 -9.76
CA THR A 61 -1.69 4.64 -10.37
C THR A 61 -1.03 5.97 -10.71
N VAL A 62 -0.23 6.51 -9.80
CA VAL A 62 0.23 7.89 -9.85
C VAL A 62 1.67 8.02 -10.38
N LEU A 63 2.54 7.07 -10.06
CA LEU A 63 3.96 7.12 -10.45
C LEU A 63 4.14 7.31 -11.97
N PRO A 64 3.41 6.62 -12.86
CA PRO A 64 3.57 6.81 -14.32
C PRO A 64 3.26 8.23 -14.81
N SER A 65 2.43 8.98 -14.08
CA SER A 65 1.99 10.33 -14.45
C SER A 65 2.84 11.43 -13.82
N LEU A 66 3.64 11.11 -12.79
CA LEU A 66 4.45 12.08 -12.05
C LEU A 66 5.94 11.66 -12.04
N PRO A 67 6.69 12.00 -13.10
CA PRO A 67 8.14 11.79 -13.15
C PRO A 67 8.88 12.42 -11.97
N GLY A 68 9.86 11.69 -11.42
CA GLY A 68 10.57 12.10 -10.19
C GLY A 68 11.34 13.42 -10.27
N GLY A 69 11.66 13.90 -11.48
CA GLY A 69 12.36 15.16 -11.71
C GLY A 69 11.52 16.42 -11.49
N ILE A 70 10.18 16.30 -11.50
CA ILE A 70 9.26 17.41 -11.30
C ILE A 70 9.46 18.00 -9.91
N ARG A 71 9.38 19.33 -9.82
CA ARG A 71 9.41 20.09 -8.56
C ARG A 71 8.04 20.67 -8.29
N HIS A 72 7.59 20.60 -7.04
CA HIS A 72 6.29 21.09 -6.62
C HIS A 72 6.43 21.86 -5.32
N THR A 73 5.87 23.08 -5.29
CA THR A 73 5.77 23.89 -4.07
C THR A 73 4.44 23.60 -3.41
N VAL A 74 4.50 23.09 -2.19
CA VAL A 74 3.33 22.59 -1.46
C VAL A 74 2.43 23.74 -1.04
N ARG A 75 1.13 23.61 -1.30
CA ARG A 75 0.10 24.56 -0.85
C ARG A 75 -0.53 24.07 0.45
N GLU A 76 -1.16 24.98 1.18
CA GLU A 76 -1.79 24.65 2.47
C GLU A 76 -2.88 23.59 2.31
N GLU A 77 -3.71 23.76 1.29
CA GLU A 77 -4.89 22.93 1.03
C GLU A 77 -4.48 21.49 0.65
N GLU A 78 -3.23 21.27 0.24
CA GLU A 78 -2.68 19.96 -0.09
C GLU A 78 -2.28 19.16 1.16
N LEU A 79 -2.28 19.77 2.34
CA LEU A 79 -1.99 19.12 3.61
C LEU A 79 -3.23 19.02 4.52
N GLU A 80 -4.38 19.49 4.03
CA GLU A 80 -5.66 19.37 4.74
C GLU A 80 -6.19 17.93 4.75
N GLY A 81 -6.98 17.61 5.78
CA GLY A 81 -7.71 16.35 5.88
C GLY A 81 -6.85 15.11 6.16
N ILE A 82 -5.58 15.27 6.52
CA ILE A 82 -4.73 14.18 7.00
C ILE A 82 -5.28 13.69 8.34
N GLY A 83 -5.66 12.42 8.43
CA GLY A 83 -6.26 11.84 9.63
C GLY A 83 -5.31 11.80 10.82
N ASP A 84 -5.85 11.93 12.04
CA ASP A 84 -5.07 11.87 13.28
C ASP A 84 -4.29 10.57 13.41
N GLY A 85 -3.07 10.64 13.94
CA GLY A 85 -2.18 9.47 14.09
C GLY A 85 -1.61 8.92 12.77
N SER A 86 -1.88 9.58 11.63
CA SER A 86 -1.24 9.26 10.36
C SER A 86 0.28 9.28 10.45
N SER A 87 0.94 8.35 9.76
CA SER A 87 2.39 8.45 9.54
C SER A 87 2.68 9.61 8.60
N LEU A 88 3.64 10.45 8.95
CA LEU A 88 4.05 11.62 8.17
C LEU A 88 5.54 11.56 7.89
N VAL A 89 5.96 11.97 6.69
CA VAL A 89 7.38 12.14 6.40
C VAL A 89 7.87 13.50 6.90
N GLY A 90 7.04 14.54 6.93
CA GLY A 90 7.40 15.92 7.29
C GLY A 90 7.33 16.91 6.12
N VAL A 91 6.39 16.72 5.21
CA VAL A 91 6.09 17.70 4.14
C VAL A 91 5.53 18.98 4.77
N ALA A 92 5.98 20.14 4.32
CA ALA A 92 5.50 21.43 4.84
C ALA A 92 5.08 22.39 3.72
N GLN A 93 4.04 23.18 3.99
CA GLN A 93 3.55 24.26 3.13
C GLN A 93 4.67 25.24 2.75
N GLY A 94 4.58 25.77 1.53
CA GLY A 94 5.52 26.75 0.98
C GLY A 94 6.89 26.19 0.61
N ARG A 95 7.18 24.92 0.93
CA ARG A 95 8.44 24.26 0.56
C ARG A 95 8.30 23.57 -0.80
N THR A 96 9.38 23.63 -1.57
CA THR A 96 9.50 22.92 -2.85
C THR A 96 10.17 21.57 -2.68
N TYR A 97 9.48 20.51 -3.08
CA TYR A 97 10.01 19.13 -3.09
C TYR A 97 10.18 18.64 -4.52
N ARG A 98 11.15 17.73 -4.75
CA ARG A 98 11.08 16.90 -5.96
C ARG A 98 10.02 15.82 -5.73
N VAL A 99 9.29 15.45 -6.77
CA VAL A 99 8.37 14.30 -6.73
C VAL A 99 9.10 13.03 -6.28
N ALA A 100 10.38 12.89 -6.63
CA ALA A 100 11.19 11.78 -6.15
C ALA A 100 11.37 11.75 -4.62
N ASP A 101 11.40 12.90 -3.96
CA ASP A 101 11.50 12.99 -2.50
C ASP A 101 10.16 12.60 -1.85
N LEU A 102 9.04 13.08 -2.41
CA LEU A 102 7.71 12.68 -1.96
C LEU A 102 7.52 11.15 -2.06
N TRP A 103 7.93 10.52 -3.17
CA TRP A 103 7.91 9.06 -3.29
C TRP A 103 8.79 8.35 -2.26
N ARG A 104 9.96 8.91 -1.90
CA ARG A 104 10.74 8.37 -0.77
C ARG A 104 9.95 8.46 0.53
N GLY A 105 9.24 9.57 0.78
CA GLY A 105 8.35 9.70 1.94
C GLY A 105 7.23 8.67 1.96
N VAL A 106 6.60 8.39 0.82
CA VAL A 106 5.55 7.37 0.68
C VAL A 106 6.08 5.97 1.00
N PHE A 107 7.23 5.58 0.43
CA PHE A 107 7.75 4.22 0.60
C PHE A 107 8.48 4.00 1.91
N LEU A 108 9.30 4.96 2.36
CA LEU A 108 10.16 4.77 3.52
C LEU A 108 9.43 5.10 4.82
N SER A 109 8.76 6.25 4.88
CA SER A 109 8.08 6.72 6.10
C SER A 109 6.59 6.44 6.12
N SER A 110 6.05 5.86 5.04
CA SER A 110 4.60 5.69 4.87
C SER A 110 3.82 7.02 4.94
N GLY A 111 4.47 8.14 4.58
CA GLY A 111 3.96 9.49 4.80
C GLY A 111 2.67 9.79 4.05
N ASN A 112 1.58 9.99 4.79
CA ASN A 112 0.27 10.38 4.26
C ASN A 112 0.31 11.81 3.70
N ASP A 113 1.07 12.71 4.33
CA ASP A 113 1.36 14.05 3.82
C ASP A 113 1.95 14.03 2.40
N ALA A 114 2.90 13.14 2.12
CA ALA A 114 3.42 12.96 0.76
C ALA A 114 2.36 12.41 -0.21
N VAL A 115 1.49 11.51 0.25
CA VAL A 115 0.37 11.00 -0.56
C VAL A 115 -0.64 12.09 -0.89
N HIS A 116 -1.00 12.95 0.06
CA HIS A 116 -1.94 14.05 -0.18
C HIS A 116 -1.41 15.01 -1.25
N VAL A 117 -0.15 15.42 -1.16
CA VAL A 117 0.47 16.29 -2.18
C VAL A 117 0.50 15.61 -3.55
N LEU A 118 0.93 14.35 -3.62
CA LEU A 118 0.96 13.61 -4.89
C LEU A 118 -0.46 13.38 -5.46
N ALA A 119 -1.47 13.19 -4.61
CA ALA A 119 -2.86 13.08 -5.02
C ALA A 119 -3.42 14.41 -5.53
N ALA A 120 -3.06 15.54 -4.90
CA ALA A 120 -3.40 16.88 -5.38
C ALA A 120 -2.82 17.13 -6.79
N MET A 121 -1.54 16.80 -6.99
CA MET A 121 -0.88 16.85 -8.31
C MET A 121 -1.52 15.91 -9.34
N ASN A 122 -2.19 14.84 -8.92
CA ASN A 122 -2.88 13.87 -9.77
C ASN A 122 -4.38 14.20 -9.99
N GLY A 123 -4.81 15.44 -9.72
CA GLY A 123 -6.19 15.88 -9.95
C GLY A 123 -7.09 15.80 -8.71
N GLY A 124 -6.50 15.69 -7.52
CA GLY A 124 -7.18 15.72 -6.23
C GLY A 124 -7.47 14.35 -5.64
N TRP A 125 -7.86 14.35 -4.37
CA TRP A 125 -8.08 13.15 -3.54
C TRP A 125 -9.10 12.18 -4.14
N LYS A 126 -10.33 12.67 -4.43
CA LYS A 126 -11.43 11.86 -4.98
C LYS A 126 -11.11 11.31 -6.38
N THR A 127 -10.54 12.16 -7.24
CA THR A 127 -10.11 11.76 -8.59
C THR A 127 -9.05 10.67 -8.53
N THR A 128 -8.09 10.81 -7.61
CA THR A 128 -7.03 9.82 -7.41
C THR A 128 -7.59 8.49 -6.90
N ALA A 129 -8.49 8.50 -5.92
CA ALA A 129 -9.16 7.29 -5.43
C ALA A 129 -9.95 6.59 -6.55
N ALA A 130 -10.68 7.33 -7.39
CA ALA A 130 -11.40 6.78 -8.54
C ALA A 130 -10.44 6.15 -9.57
N ARG A 131 -9.31 6.80 -9.85
CA ARG A 131 -8.26 6.26 -10.73
C ARG A 131 -7.61 5.00 -10.15
N MET A 132 -7.42 4.95 -8.84
CA MET A 132 -6.93 3.75 -8.15
C MET A 132 -7.92 2.60 -8.23
N GLN A 133 -9.22 2.86 -8.02
CA GLN A 133 -10.25 1.83 -8.19
C GLN A 133 -10.27 1.29 -9.63
N ALA A 134 -10.16 2.17 -10.63
CA ALA A 134 -10.05 1.77 -12.03
C ALA A 134 -8.77 0.96 -12.31
N LYS A 135 -7.64 1.37 -11.71
CA LYS A 135 -6.37 0.64 -11.79
C LYS A 135 -6.50 -0.76 -11.20
N ALA A 136 -7.08 -0.91 -10.01
CA ALA A 136 -7.30 -2.21 -9.37
C ALA A 136 -8.11 -3.15 -10.29
N ARG A 137 -9.24 -2.67 -10.82
CA ARG A 137 -10.05 -3.43 -11.80
C ARG A 137 -9.26 -3.82 -13.04
N SER A 138 -8.48 -2.89 -13.60
CA SER A 138 -7.64 -3.16 -14.77
C SER A 138 -6.55 -4.22 -14.51
N LEU A 139 -6.16 -4.40 -13.24
CA LEU A 139 -5.19 -5.41 -12.80
C LEU A 139 -5.84 -6.76 -12.46
N GLY A 140 -7.18 -6.86 -12.54
CA GLY A 140 -7.92 -8.04 -12.08
C GLY A 140 -8.00 -8.17 -10.56
N ALA A 141 -7.71 -7.10 -9.83
CA ALA A 141 -7.82 -7.03 -8.37
C ALA A 141 -9.27 -6.65 -8.00
N LEU A 142 -10.13 -7.68 -7.88
CA LEU A 142 -11.59 -7.51 -7.81
C LEU A 142 -12.14 -7.49 -6.37
N ASP A 143 -11.32 -7.80 -5.37
CA ASP A 143 -11.71 -7.70 -3.96
C ASP A 143 -11.50 -6.29 -3.40
N THR A 144 -10.68 -5.50 -4.09
CA THR A 144 -10.28 -4.16 -3.66
C THR A 144 -11.38 -3.12 -3.87
N HIS A 145 -11.80 -2.49 -2.78
CA HIS A 145 -12.63 -1.28 -2.79
C HIS A 145 -11.82 -0.09 -2.24
N VAL A 146 -11.57 0.90 -3.09
CA VAL A 146 -10.77 2.08 -2.76
C VAL A 146 -11.67 3.24 -2.37
N LEU A 147 -11.43 3.81 -1.18
CA LEU A 147 -12.10 5.03 -0.71
C LEU A 147 -11.12 6.16 -0.39
N SER A 148 -9.87 5.84 -0.04
CA SER A 148 -8.77 6.79 0.15
C SER A 148 -7.50 6.34 -0.60
N PRO A 149 -6.64 7.28 -1.07
CA PRO A 149 -5.38 6.94 -1.76
C PRO A 149 -4.28 6.33 -0.88
N ASP A 150 -3.88 7.04 0.17
CA ASP A 150 -4.12 6.60 1.52
C ASP A 150 -3.81 5.18 2.01
N GLY A 151 -4.89 4.42 2.19
CA GLY A 151 -4.93 3.23 3.02
C GLY A 151 -5.33 3.47 4.47
N TYR A 152 -5.57 4.72 4.91
CA TYR A 152 -6.08 5.03 6.25
C TYR A 152 -7.49 4.45 6.47
N ASP A 153 -7.86 4.24 7.74
CA ASP A 153 -9.14 3.65 8.12
C ASP A 153 -10.31 4.46 7.54
N THR A 154 -11.02 3.84 6.60
CA THR A 154 -12.17 4.43 5.90
C THR A 154 -13.25 3.35 5.78
N PRO A 155 -14.46 3.55 6.35
CA PRO A 155 -15.50 2.52 6.35
C PRO A 155 -15.81 1.99 4.94
N GLY A 156 -15.68 0.67 4.75
CA GLY A 156 -15.86 0.00 3.45
C GLY A 156 -14.60 -0.16 2.61
N GLN A 157 -13.48 0.47 2.99
CA GLN A 157 -12.19 0.30 2.30
C GLN A 157 -11.60 -1.08 2.63
N VAL A 158 -11.44 -1.91 1.60
CA VAL A 158 -10.94 -3.28 1.74
C VAL A 158 -10.05 -3.67 0.56
N SER A 159 -9.21 -4.67 0.79
CA SER A 159 -8.46 -5.42 -0.22
C SER A 159 -8.39 -6.88 0.22
N SER A 160 -7.71 -7.74 -0.53
CA SER A 160 -7.38 -9.10 -0.14
C SER A 160 -5.88 -9.38 -0.25
N ALA A 161 -5.40 -10.48 0.35
CA ALA A 161 -4.00 -10.88 0.21
C ALA A 161 -3.64 -11.15 -1.27
N TYR A 162 -4.60 -11.68 -2.04
CA TYR A 162 -4.46 -11.86 -3.49
C TYR A 162 -4.26 -10.53 -4.22
N ASP A 163 -5.15 -9.57 -4.01
CA ASP A 163 -5.11 -8.28 -4.71
C ASP A 163 -3.85 -7.48 -4.35
N LEU A 164 -3.44 -7.49 -3.08
CA LEU A 164 -2.21 -6.84 -2.65
C LEU A 164 -0.96 -7.51 -3.26
N ALA A 165 -0.95 -8.84 -3.40
CA ALA A 165 0.12 -9.55 -4.10
C ALA A 165 0.15 -9.23 -5.61
N VAL A 166 -1.01 -9.03 -6.24
CA VAL A 166 -1.11 -8.52 -7.62
C VAL A 166 -0.46 -7.14 -7.72
N PHE A 167 -0.72 -6.22 -6.78
CA PHE A 167 -0.10 -4.90 -6.76
C PHE A 167 1.42 -4.97 -6.54
N GLY A 168 1.87 -5.79 -5.58
CA GLY A 168 3.30 -6.02 -5.35
C GLY A 168 4.01 -6.56 -6.60
N ARG A 169 3.44 -7.58 -7.24
CA ARG A 169 3.97 -8.15 -8.49
C ARG A 169 4.02 -7.14 -9.63
N ALA A 170 2.95 -6.37 -9.84
CA ALA A 170 2.91 -5.35 -10.87
C ALA A 170 3.93 -4.23 -10.59
N GLY A 171 4.05 -3.82 -9.33
CA GLY A 171 4.99 -2.79 -8.89
C GLY A 171 6.44 -3.18 -9.17
N LEU A 172 6.83 -4.42 -8.85
CA LEU A 172 8.20 -4.90 -9.08
C LEU A 172 8.63 -4.97 -10.55
N ARG A 173 7.68 -4.89 -11.50
CA ARG A 173 7.98 -4.77 -12.93
C ARG A 173 8.28 -3.33 -13.35
N ASN A 174 7.87 -2.34 -12.55
CA ASN A 174 8.18 -0.94 -12.76
C ASN A 174 9.53 -0.60 -12.07
N PRO A 175 10.57 -0.19 -12.82
CA PRO A 175 11.89 0.07 -12.24
C PRO A 175 11.90 1.14 -11.16
N GLU A 176 11.08 2.19 -11.29
CA GLU A 176 11.01 3.27 -10.32
C GLU A 176 10.33 2.81 -9.02
N PHE A 177 9.23 2.06 -9.12
CA PHE A 177 8.61 1.43 -7.95
C PHE A 177 9.61 0.52 -7.23
N ALA A 178 10.28 -0.36 -7.97
CA ALA A 178 11.25 -1.31 -7.42
C ALA A 178 12.42 -0.56 -6.74
N ARG A 179 12.87 0.56 -7.32
CA ARG A 179 13.90 1.43 -6.74
C ARG A 179 13.44 2.03 -5.41
N TYR A 180 12.23 2.59 -5.34
CA TYR A 180 11.74 3.19 -4.09
C TYR A 180 11.49 2.13 -3.00
N CYS A 181 10.84 1.01 -3.35
CA CYS A 181 10.50 0.01 -2.34
C CYS A 181 11.70 -0.73 -1.76
N SER A 182 12.83 -0.77 -2.49
CA SER A 182 14.11 -1.37 -2.05
C SER A 182 15.06 -0.40 -1.38
N THR A 183 14.72 0.89 -1.32
CA THR A 183 15.56 1.87 -0.63
C THR A 183 15.38 1.71 0.87
N ALA A 184 16.45 1.33 1.58
CA ALA A 184 16.44 1.14 3.03
C ALA A 184 16.51 2.48 3.81
N GLN A 185 17.29 3.44 3.31
CA GLN A 185 17.47 4.76 3.91
C GLN A 185 17.62 5.82 2.82
N ALA A 186 17.19 7.05 3.13
CA ALA A 186 17.41 8.20 2.27
C ALA A 186 17.39 9.51 3.07
N LYS A 187 17.95 10.57 2.50
CA LYS A 187 17.76 11.93 3.00
C LYS A 187 16.45 12.52 2.50
N PHE A 188 15.68 13.12 3.40
CA PHE A 188 14.49 13.89 3.08
C PHE A 188 14.74 15.39 3.30
N PRO A 189 14.40 16.26 2.32
CA PRO A 189 14.70 17.69 2.40
C PRO A 189 13.76 18.44 3.36
N ALA A 190 14.29 19.45 4.05
CA ALA A 190 13.61 20.17 5.12
C ALA A 190 13.85 21.70 5.09
N GLY A 191 14.06 22.27 3.91
CA GLY A 191 14.26 23.72 3.73
C GLY A 191 15.67 24.17 4.14
N GLY A 192 16.64 24.06 3.22
CA GLY A 192 18.05 24.41 3.46
C GLY A 192 18.86 23.31 4.15
N TRP A 193 18.21 22.27 4.70
CA TRP A 193 18.85 21.10 5.29
C TRP A 193 18.06 19.81 4.97
N SER A 194 18.51 18.66 5.47
CA SER A 194 17.86 17.35 5.30
C SER A 194 18.07 16.45 6.51
N TYR A 195 17.14 15.52 6.77
CA TYR A 195 17.28 14.44 7.76
C TYR A 195 17.19 13.07 7.12
N GLU A 196 17.70 12.05 7.80
CA GLU A 196 17.57 10.66 7.36
C GLU A 196 16.17 10.12 7.65
N ILE A 197 15.61 9.43 6.66
CA ILE A 197 14.43 8.59 6.79
C ILE A 197 14.81 7.15 6.47
N ALA A 198 14.20 6.20 7.18
CA ALA A 198 14.43 4.78 7.01
C ALA A 198 13.14 4.08 6.60
N ASN A 199 13.26 2.98 5.84
CA ASN A 199 12.13 2.19 5.41
C ASN A 199 11.45 1.49 6.58
N THR A 200 10.14 1.67 6.71
CA THR A 200 9.33 1.06 7.76
C THR A 200 9.24 -0.46 7.65
N ASN A 201 9.61 -1.07 6.52
CA ASN A 201 9.72 -2.52 6.40
C ASN A 201 10.95 -3.03 7.16
N ARG A 202 10.71 -3.60 8.35
CA ARG A 202 11.76 -4.04 9.26
C ARG A 202 12.57 -5.23 8.75
N LEU A 203 12.00 -6.08 7.89
CA LEU A 203 12.77 -7.13 7.20
C LEU A 203 13.83 -6.53 6.28
N LEU A 204 13.69 -5.28 5.83
CA LEU A 204 14.69 -4.59 5.01
C LEU A 204 15.73 -3.90 5.87
N THR A 205 15.30 -3.22 6.94
CA THR A 205 16.15 -2.29 7.70
C THR A 205 16.79 -2.90 8.94
N GLY A 206 16.27 -4.02 9.45
CA GLY A 206 16.71 -4.59 10.72
C GLY A 206 16.26 -3.81 11.95
N ALA A 207 15.26 -2.93 11.79
CA ALA A 207 14.84 -2.04 12.86
C ALA A 207 14.09 -2.78 13.98
N ASP A 208 14.16 -2.23 15.19
CA ASP A 208 13.42 -2.68 16.37
C ASP A 208 13.63 -4.16 16.76
N GLY A 209 14.79 -4.73 16.44
CA GLY A 209 15.16 -6.10 16.81
C GLY A 209 14.68 -7.18 15.83
N VAL A 210 13.99 -6.81 14.76
CA VAL A 210 13.69 -7.71 13.64
C VAL A 210 14.98 -7.88 12.83
N GLU A 211 15.42 -9.11 12.60
CA GLU A 211 16.61 -9.35 11.78
C GLU A 211 16.31 -9.02 10.30
N PRO A 212 17.24 -8.38 9.55
CA PRO A 212 17.09 -8.23 8.11
C PRO A 212 16.96 -9.59 7.40
N TYR A 213 16.05 -9.69 6.42
CA TYR A 213 15.85 -10.92 5.67
C TYR A 213 16.79 -11.00 4.46
N PRO A 214 17.64 -12.04 4.32
CA PRO A 214 18.57 -12.15 3.20
C PRO A 214 17.89 -12.18 1.83
N GLY A 215 18.29 -11.25 0.96
CA GLY A 215 17.76 -11.12 -0.39
C GLY A 215 16.42 -10.39 -0.48
N LEU A 216 15.96 -9.74 0.60
CA LEU A 216 14.74 -8.93 0.57
C LEU A 216 14.88 -7.75 -0.41
N ILE A 217 13.83 -7.53 -1.18
CA ILE A 217 13.66 -6.40 -2.11
C ILE A 217 12.81 -5.30 -1.47
N GLY A 218 11.95 -5.60 -0.50
CA GLY A 218 11.06 -4.63 0.15
C GLY A 218 9.61 -4.82 -0.28
N VAL A 219 8.97 -3.75 -0.79
CA VAL A 219 7.54 -3.54 -1.13
C VAL A 219 6.84 -2.59 -0.14
N LYS A 220 6.02 -3.04 0.82
CA LYS A 220 5.34 -2.09 1.74
C LYS A 220 4.69 -2.79 2.93
N ASN A 221 4.86 -2.24 4.14
CA ASN A 221 4.08 -2.57 5.34
C ASN A 221 3.00 -1.52 5.63
N GLY A 222 2.02 -1.88 6.45
CA GLY A 222 0.99 -0.98 6.96
C GLY A 222 0.46 -1.40 8.32
N TYR A 223 -0.13 -0.44 9.02
CA TYR A 223 -0.87 -0.65 10.26
C TYR A 223 -1.94 0.43 10.37
N THR A 224 -3.12 0.03 10.83
CA THR A 224 -4.16 0.90 11.39
C THR A 224 -4.90 0.13 12.48
N SER A 225 -5.73 0.81 13.26
CA SER A 225 -6.57 0.18 14.29
C SER A 225 -7.49 -0.88 13.71
N GLU A 226 -8.13 -0.61 12.56
CA GLU A 226 -9.10 -1.54 11.96
C GLU A 226 -8.43 -2.63 11.11
N ALA A 227 -7.26 -2.36 10.51
CA ALA A 227 -6.56 -3.33 9.67
C ALA A 227 -5.72 -4.34 10.46
N GLY A 228 -5.25 -3.96 11.65
CA GLY A 228 -4.09 -4.59 12.25
C GLY A 228 -2.83 -4.40 11.39
N ASN A 229 -1.85 -5.29 11.52
CA ASN A 229 -0.61 -5.21 10.74
C ASN A 229 -0.75 -5.90 9.39
N THR A 230 -0.29 -5.24 8.32
CA THR A 230 -0.29 -5.77 6.96
C THR A 230 1.08 -5.62 6.32
N LEU A 231 1.48 -6.58 5.50
CA LEU A 231 2.75 -6.56 4.79
C LEU A 231 2.62 -7.18 3.42
N VAL A 232 3.10 -6.48 2.41
CA VAL A 232 3.53 -7.07 1.14
C VAL A 232 5.04 -7.00 1.14
N ALA A 233 5.68 -8.16 0.96
CA ALA A 233 7.13 -8.27 0.90
C ALA A 233 7.56 -9.09 -0.31
N ALA A 234 8.75 -8.82 -0.83
CA ALA A 234 9.37 -9.65 -1.85
C ALA A 234 10.83 -9.92 -1.54
N ALA A 235 11.30 -11.12 -1.90
CA ALA A 235 12.69 -11.50 -1.78
C ALA A 235 13.16 -12.27 -3.02
N ARG A 236 14.47 -12.25 -3.26
CA ARG A 236 15.12 -12.99 -4.34
C ARG A 236 16.21 -13.91 -3.81
N ARG A 237 16.15 -15.20 -4.18
CA ARG A 237 17.19 -16.20 -3.93
C ARG A 237 17.34 -17.10 -5.17
N GLY A 238 18.58 -17.37 -5.57
CA GLY A 238 18.86 -18.26 -6.72
C GLY A 238 18.14 -17.87 -8.01
N GLY A 239 18.04 -16.57 -8.31
CA GLY A 239 17.35 -16.04 -9.51
C GLY A 239 15.81 -15.99 -9.41
N ARG A 240 15.20 -16.70 -8.46
CA ARG A 240 13.75 -16.72 -8.22
C ARG A 240 13.35 -15.57 -7.31
N THR A 241 12.24 -14.89 -7.63
CA THR A 241 11.64 -13.85 -6.78
C THR A 241 10.28 -14.30 -6.30
N LEU A 242 10.08 -14.28 -4.99
CA LEU A 242 8.79 -14.55 -4.36
C LEU A 242 8.20 -13.25 -3.85
N VAL A 243 6.87 -13.12 -3.94
CA VAL A 243 6.06 -12.12 -3.25
C VAL A 243 5.26 -12.84 -2.19
N VAL A 244 5.26 -12.28 -0.98
CA VAL A 244 4.41 -12.70 0.12
C VAL A 244 3.48 -11.55 0.50
N THR A 245 2.25 -11.86 0.85
CA THR A 245 1.33 -10.94 1.53
C THR A 245 0.85 -11.58 2.82
N VAL A 246 0.83 -10.79 3.90
CA VAL A 246 0.36 -11.17 5.23
C VAL A 246 -0.58 -10.08 5.72
N MET A 247 -1.78 -10.45 6.16
CA MET A 247 -2.79 -9.51 6.63
C MET A 247 -3.32 -9.93 7.99
N ASN A 248 -3.21 -9.01 8.95
CA ASN A 248 -3.75 -9.09 10.29
C ASN A 248 -3.35 -10.36 11.06
N PRO A 249 -2.07 -10.57 11.39
CA PRO A 249 -1.65 -11.51 12.42
C PRO A 249 -2.43 -11.31 13.72
N GLN A 250 -2.96 -12.40 14.29
CA GLN A 250 -3.77 -12.37 15.50
C GLN A 250 -2.95 -12.60 16.78
N GLU A 251 -1.74 -13.14 16.67
CA GLU A 251 -0.85 -13.46 17.78
C GLU A 251 0.55 -12.82 17.58
N GLY A 252 1.34 -12.67 18.64
CA GLY A 252 2.72 -12.15 18.57
C GLY A 252 2.88 -10.62 18.42
N GLY A 253 1.79 -9.86 18.32
CA GLY A 253 1.78 -8.39 18.35
C GLY A 253 2.34 -7.71 17.09
N GLY A 254 2.85 -6.48 17.23
CA GLY A 254 3.23 -5.61 16.10
C GLY A 254 4.40 -6.10 15.23
N TYR A 255 5.12 -7.13 15.66
CA TYR A 255 6.22 -7.72 14.90
C TYR A 255 5.85 -9.00 14.16
N ALA A 256 4.73 -9.64 14.53
CA ALA A 256 4.29 -10.91 13.96
C ALA A 256 4.18 -10.87 12.43
N VAL A 257 3.75 -9.74 11.85
CA VAL A 257 3.63 -9.61 10.40
C VAL A 257 4.96 -9.81 9.66
N TYR A 258 6.09 -9.45 10.28
CA TYR A 258 7.41 -9.61 9.69
C TYR A 258 7.91 -11.05 9.86
N GLU A 259 7.71 -11.65 11.03
CA GLU A 259 8.13 -13.03 11.30
C GLU A 259 7.30 -14.04 10.51
N GLU A 260 5.99 -13.85 10.41
CA GLU A 260 5.12 -14.69 9.57
C GLU A 260 5.50 -14.57 8.09
N ALA A 261 5.80 -13.35 7.61
CA ALA A 261 6.26 -13.16 6.24
C ALA A 261 7.63 -13.81 6.00
N ARG A 262 8.55 -13.77 6.98
CA ARG A 262 9.84 -14.48 6.94
C ARG A 262 9.62 -15.99 6.81
N SER A 263 8.80 -16.57 7.69
CA SER A 263 8.48 -18.00 7.68
C SER A 263 7.86 -18.45 6.35
N LEU A 264 6.92 -17.66 5.81
CA LEU A 264 6.29 -17.91 4.52
C LEU A 264 7.26 -17.78 3.33
N LEU A 265 8.17 -16.80 3.35
CA LEU A 265 9.21 -16.67 2.32
C LEU A 265 10.20 -17.84 2.38
N ASP A 266 10.65 -18.22 3.57
CA ASP A 266 11.56 -19.35 3.77
C ASP A 266 10.91 -20.67 3.32
N TRP A 267 9.64 -20.89 3.69
CA TRP A 267 8.85 -21.99 3.16
C TRP A 267 8.79 -21.94 1.63
N GLY A 268 8.43 -20.80 1.04
CA GLY A 268 8.27 -20.63 -0.41
C GLY A 268 9.54 -20.95 -1.19
N PHE A 269 10.71 -20.57 -0.68
CA PHE A 269 11.99 -20.91 -1.30
C PHE A 269 12.34 -22.39 -1.17
N ARG A 270 12.04 -23.04 -0.03
CA ARG A 270 12.24 -24.50 0.14
C ARG A 270 11.25 -25.34 -0.67
N ALA A 271 10.03 -24.85 -0.83
CA ALA A 271 8.95 -25.49 -1.58
C ALA A 271 9.11 -25.35 -3.10
N ALA A 272 10.04 -24.50 -3.55
CA ALA A 272 10.27 -24.22 -4.96
C ALA A 272 10.49 -25.49 -5.80
N GLY A 273 9.62 -25.71 -6.80
CA GLY A 273 9.69 -26.89 -7.68
C GLY A 273 9.12 -28.18 -7.07
N ARG A 274 8.69 -28.12 -5.80
CA ARG A 274 8.11 -29.24 -5.05
C ARG A 274 6.63 -29.05 -4.72
N VAL A 275 6.02 -27.95 -5.16
CA VAL A 275 4.59 -27.69 -5.03
C VAL A 275 4.01 -27.36 -6.40
N ASP A 276 2.82 -27.87 -6.66
CA ASP A 276 2.03 -27.44 -7.81
C ASP A 276 1.32 -26.12 -7.46
N PRO A 277 1.27 -25.13 -8.39
CA PRO A 277 0.58 -23.87 -8.13
C PRO A 277 -0.87 -24.11 -7.73
N VAL A 278 -1.42 -23.42 -6.73
CA VAL A 278 -2.86 -23.48 -6.35
C VAL A 278 -3.72 -22.43 -7.07
N GLY A 279 -3.07 -21.58 -7.86
CA GLY A 279 -3.69 -20.55 -8.68
C GLY A 279 -2.61 -19.70 -9.33
N THR A 280 -3.02 -18.58 -9.94
CA THR A 280 -2.11 -17.64 -10.59
C THR A 280 -2.57 -16.22 -10.31
N LEU A 281 -1.63 -15.32 -10.02
CA LEU A 281 -1.83 -13.88 -10.02
C LEU A 281 -2.03 -13.40 -11.46
N VAL A 282 -3.12 -12.69 -11.75
CA VAL A 282 -3.44 -12.22 -13.11
C VAL A 282 -2.24 -11.52 -13.75
N ASP A 283 -1.90 -11.88 -14.98
CA ASP A 283 -0.87 -11.20 -15.76
C ASP A 283 -1.54 -10.23 -16.75
N THR A 284 -1.39 -8.94 -16.50
CA THR A 284 -2.04 -7.89 -17.30
C THR A 284 -1.21 -7.40 -18.49
N ARG A 285 -0.17 -8.14 -18.88
CA ARG A 285 0.66 -7.85 -20.08
C ARG A 285 -0.11 -7.77 -21.41
N GLY A 286 -1.43 -7.95 -21.42
CA GLY A 286 -2.27 -7.88 -22.61
C GLY A 286 -3.60 -7.14 -22.45
N VAL A 287 -3.83 -6.38 -21.36
CA VAL A 287 -5.01 -5.50 -21.29
C VAL A 287 -4.62 -4.15 -21.90
N PRO A 288 -5.16 -3.76 -23.08
CA PRO A 288 -4.90 -2.45 -23.64
C PRO A 288 -5.31 -1.39 -22.62
N ALA A 289 -4.48 -0.38 -22.42
CA ALA A 289 -4.95 0.84 -21.78
C ALA A 289 -6.17 1.31 -22.58
N ALA A 290 -7.34 1.39 -21.95
CA ALA A 290 -8.48 2.03 -22.58
C ALA A 290 -8.04 3.45 -22.98
N GLY A 291 -7.89 3.66 -24.30
CA GLY A 291 -7.48 4.94 -24.84
C GLY A 291 -8.53 6.01 -24.54
N PRO A 292 -8.15 7.29 -24.54
CA PRO A 292 -9.13 8.36 -24.41
C PRO A 292 -9.94 8.44 -25.71
N GLY A 293 -11.25 8.20 -25.62
CA GLY A 293 -12.21 8.59 -26.65
C GLY A 293 -12.90 7.45 -27.38
N ALA A 294 -14.05 7.05 -26.86
CA ALA A 294 -15.23 6.88 -27.69
C ALA A 294 -16.35 7.66 -27.01
N THR A 295 -16.52 8.91 -27.43
CA THR A 295 -17.76 9.67 -27.24
C THR A 295 -18.87 8.89 -27.92
N THR A 296 -19.57 8.04 -27.18
CA THR A 296 -20.88 7.54 -27.59
C THR A 296 -21.85 8.70 -27.46
N GLY A 297 -22.41 9.10 -28.60
CA GLY A 297 -23.31 10.24 -28.74
C GLY A 297 -24.48 10.21 -27.76
N ALA A 298 -24.87 11.41 -27.34
CA ALA A 298 -26.09 11.63 -26.59
C ALA A 298 -27.31 11.06 -27.33
N PRO A 299 -28.22 10.35 -26.66
CA PRO A 299 -29.53 10.09 -27.25
C PRO A 299 -30.33 11.39 -27.31
N ALA A 300 -30.94 11.63 -28.47
CA ALA A 300 -31.85 12.75 -28.70
C ALA A 300 -33.05 12.69 -27.72
N HIS A 301 -33.35 13.83 -27.09
CA HIS A 301 -34.60 14.07 -26.37
C HIS A 301 -35.78 14.12 -27.36
N PRO A 302 -36.91 13.46 -27.09
CA PRO A 302 -38.19 13.91 -27.62
C PRO A 302 -38.79 14.98 -26.69
N ALA A 303 -39.44 15.95 -27.32
CA ALA A 303 -40.17 17.05 -26.67
C ALA A 303 -41.45 16.57 -25.97
N GLY A 304 -41.86 17.27 -24.91
CA GLY A 304 -43.15 17.09 -24.24
C GLY A 304 -43.31 17.93 -22.97
N ASP A 305 -43.85 19.14 -23.13
CA ASP A 305 -44.75 19.96 -22.31
C ASP A 305 -44.76 19.86 -20.75
N GLY A 306 -44.60 21.01 -20.07
CA GLY A 306 -44.66 21.20 -18.59
C GLY A 306 -46.08 21.35 -18.01
N PRO A 307 -46.34 22.10 -16.90
CA PRO A 307 -45.45 22.81 -15.96
C PRO A 307 -45.77 22.57 -14.44
N GLY A 308 -44.91 23.04 -13.52
CA GLY A 308 -45.30 23.27 -12.11
C GLY A 308 -44.16 23.31 -11.08
N TRP A 309 -43.82 24.50 -10.60
CA TRP A 309 -43.04 24.82 -9.37
C TRP A 309 -44.03 25.46 -8.36
N PRO A 310 -43.80 25.47 -7.01
CA PRO A 310 -42.71 26.26 -6.40
C PRO A 310 -42.05 25.72 -5.10
N GLU A 311 -40.96 26.42 -4.78
CA GLU A 311 -40.07 26.41 -3.62
C GLU A 311 -40.75 26.62 -2.26
N VAL A 312 -40.10 26.16 -1.17
CA VAL A 312 -39.84 26.88 0.11
C VAL A 312 -38.63 26.17 0.76
N ALA A 313 -37.40 26.72 0.88
CA ALA A 313 -36.85 27.85 1.65
C ALA A 313 -36.47 27.57 3.13
N GLY A 314 -35.21 27.89 3.47
CA GLY A 314 -34.73 28.40 4.77
C GLY A 314 -34.07 27.41 5.74
N ILE A 315 -33.10 27.75 6.61
CA ILE A 315 -32.22 28.92 6.84
C ILE A 315 -31.25 28.52 7.98
N ALA A 316 -30.00 29.01 7.90
CA ALA A 316 -29.04 29.39 8.96
C ALA A 316 -28.45 28.44 10.03
N GLY A 317 -27.14 28.68 10.25
CA GLY A 317 -26.47 28.76 11.55
C GLY A 317 -25.48 27.63 11.82
N ALA A 318 -24.26 27.80 12.33
CA ALA A 318 -23.51 28.95 12.81
C ALA A 318 -22.03 28.53 12.98
N ALA A 319 -21.16 29.53 13.14
CA ALA A 319 -19.72 29.44 13.33
C ALA A 319 -19.27 28.66 14.58
N GLY A 320 -18.09 28.05 14.49
CA GLY A 320 -17.35 27.48 15.62
C GLY A 320 -15.85 27.50 15.35
N LEU A 321 -15.18 28.56 15.82
CA LEU A 321 -13.73 28.67 15.94
C LEU A 321 -13.22 27.65 16.95
N GLY A 322 -12.24 26.82 16.56
CA GLY A 322 -11.58 25.86 17.45
C GLY A 322 -10.09 25.87 17.18
N ALA A 323 -9.36 26.60 18.03
CA ALA A 323 -7.93 26.78 18.00
C ALA A 323 -7.16 25.45 18.10
N GLY A 324 -6.03 25.40 17.39
CA GLY A 324 -5.13 24.26 17.32
C GLY A 324 -4.42 23.93 18.63
N GLY A 325 -3.98 22.67 18.69
CA GLY A 325 -3.03 22.15 19.66
C GLY A 325 -2.18 21.08 19.00
N VAL A 326 -1.05 21.47 18.42
CA VAL A 326 -0.02 20.54 17.93
C VAL A 326 0.73 20.00 19.14
N PHE A 327 0.62 18.70 19.42
CA PHE A 327 1.45 18.02 20.41
C PHE A 327 2.69 17.42 19.72
N LEU A 328 3.83 18.09 19.86
CA LEU A 328 5.14 17.57 19.49
C LEU A 328 5.69 16.71 20.64
N ALA A 329 5.61 15.39 20.52
CA ALA A 329 6.25 14.48 21.46
C ALA A 329 7.71 14.20 21.05
N LEU A 330 8.65 14.97 21.59
CA LEU A 330 10.08 14.66 21.54
C LEU A 330 10.41 13.61 22.61
N ARG A 331 10.71 12.37 22.19
CA ARG A 331 11.35 11.37 23.06
C ARG A 331 12.84 11.68 23.19
N LEU A 332 13.23 12.26 24.32
CA LEU A 332 14.63 12.32 24.73
C LEU A 332 15.04 10.98 25.36
N ARG A 333 16.13 10.42 24.80
CA ARG A 333 16.73 9.15 25.19
C ARG A 333 17.73 9.41 26.33
N ASN A 334 17.35 9.11 27.56
CA ASN A 334 18.26 9.19 28.72
C ASN A 334 19.22 8.00 28.72
N GLY A 335 20.48 8.25 28.36
CA GLY A 335 21.60 7.36 28.68
C GLY A 335 21.99 7.51 30.15
N ARG A 336 21.88 6.45 30.93
CA ARG A 336 22.46 6.37 32.27
C ARG A 336 23.94 6.00 32.14
N LEU A 337 24.79 6.93 32.58
CA LEU A 337 26.17 6.69 32.95
C LEU A 337 26.20 5.83 34.22
N THR A 338 26.89 4.69 34.16
CA THR A 338 27.30 3.92 35.33
C THR A 338 28.56 4.55 35.93
N ARG A 339 28.50 4.83 37.24
CA ARG A 339 29.67 4.95 38.12
C ARG A 339 29.32 4.22 39.42
N GLY A 340 30.19 3.30 39.80
CA GLY A 340 30.08 2.39 40.94
C GLY A 340 30.96 1.19 40.65
#